data_AF-A0A257E7L0-F1
#
_entry.id   AF-A0A257E7L0-F1
#
_cell.length_a   1.000
_cell.length_b   1.000
_cell.length_c   1.000
_cell.angle_alpha   90.00
_cell.angle_beta   90.00
_cell.angle_gamma   90.00
#
_symmetry.space_group_name_H-M   'P 1'
#
loop_
_entity.id
_entity.type
_entity.pdbx_description
1 polymer ?
#
loop_
_entity_poly.entity_id
_entity_poly.type
_entity_poly.pdbx_seq_one_letter_code
_entity_poly.pdbx_strand_id
1 'polypeptide(L)'
;MISEFKIPLHRFDLNLLPADARQIGSESFKMAVSMHFAAEYAASGQNAIVTVDDKEIGVMTYPRDADALDMIMPMLKAGKLAEALPYLEALTKDEPGNAAVLYNLGLCYSELSQLDEAIIRLKRAVKIDPDYLHAWVGIGVAYHRLHKPEQAFEAYREASRINPNDPYTLRNLGGLLIAMKRPAEGVPYLRKALALLPDDPQAIYGLALGLSDLDTDAADREADGLFKRVIKEHPTSPIAEIAEKARTRLAHKQLAEGSVGGLRLDVVAYLTDALKTFAKVGPAKTRTIGVEVALLGRNGLEINDPAKKYKLKNLPGDFSGLHLLAIMYAAFQQIDPSADLGADFAAEYAVALKAYKKR
;
A
#
# COMPACT_ATOMS: atom_id res chain seq x y z
N MET A 1 -15.14 29.70 25.18
CA MET A 1 -13.73 29.56 24.76
C MET A 1 -13.33 28.13 25.07
N ILE A 2 -12.70 27.42 24.14
CA ILE A 2 -12.26 26.05 24.39
C ILE A 2 -11.04 26.12 25.32
N SER A 3 -11.05 25.34 26.40
CA SER A 3 -9.89 25.18 27.28
C SER A 3 -9.67 23.71 27.58
N GLU A 4 -8.41 23.30 27.59
CA GLU A 4 -7.98 21.96 27.99
C GLU A 4 -6.91 22.09 29.05
N PHE A 5 -7.06 21.39 30.17
CA PHE A 5 -6.05 21.35 31.23
C PHE A 5 -6.09 20.02 31.99
N LYS A 6 -4.99 19.76 32.71
CA LYS A 6 -4.79 18.54 33.49
C LYS A 6 -4.50 18.88 34.94
N ILE A 7 -5.16 18.18 35.85
CA ILE A 7 -4.95 18.31 37.29
C ILE A 7 -4.28 17.03 37.78
N PRO A 8 -3.05 17.08 38.32
CA PRO A 8 -2.47 15.92 38.98
C PRO A 8 -3.38 15.44 40.12
N LEU A 9 -3.66 14.15 40.19
CA LEU A 9 -4.68 13.60 41.08
C LEU A 9 -4.42 13.90 42.56
N HIS A 10 -3.14 13.92 42.96
CA HIS A 10 -2.71 14.31 44.31
C HIS A 10 -2.94 15.79 44.66
N ARG A 11 -3.27 16.64 43.67
CA ARG A 11 -3.61 18.05 43.85
C ARG A 11 -5.12 18.30 43.81
N PHE A 12 -5.92 17.30 43.48
CA PHE A 12 -7.37 17.44 43.45
C PHE A 12 -7.95 17.43 44.87
N ASP A 13 -8.75 18.43 45.21
CA ASP A 13 -9.38 18.51 46.54
C ASP A 13 -10.58 17.56 46.64
N LEU A 14 -10.40 16.45 47.35
CA LEU A 14 -11.44 15.44 47.56
C LEU A 14 -12.66 15.97 48.32
N ASN A 15 -12.56 17.10 49.02
CA ASN A 15 -13.70 17.69 49.71
C ASN A 15 -14.74 18.29 48.76
N LEU A 16 -14.39 18.49 47.49
CA LEU A 16 -15.32 18.86 46.41
C LEU A 16 -16.31 17.73 46.08
N LEU A 17 -16.05 16.50 46.55
CA LEU A 17 -16.87 15.32 46.29
C LEU A 17 -17.68 14.86 47.52
N PRO A 18 -18.83 14.19 47.30
CA PRO A 18 -19.55 13.46 48.34
C PRO A 18 -18.64 12.48 49.09
N ALA A 19 -18.85 12.30 50.40
CA ALA A 19 -17.95 11.53 51.26
C ALA A 19 -17.79 10.06 50.82
N ASP A 20 -18.85 9.45 50.30
CA ASP A 20 -18.92 8.09 49.77
C ASP A 20 -18.25 7.92 48.38
N ALA A 21 -17.91 9.02 47.72
CA ALA A 21 -17.24 9.04 46.41
C ALA A 21 -15.76 9.45 46.50
N ARG A 22 -15.16 9.57 47.69
CA ARG A 22 -13.76 10.02 47.86
C ARG A 22 -12.70 8.93 47.69
N GLN A 23 -13.12 7.69 47.50
CA GLN A 23 -12.20 6.58 47.27
C GLN A 23 -11.61 6.67 45.86
N ILE A 24 -10.39 7.20 45.76
CA ILE A 24 -9.65 7.31 44.50
C ILE A 24 -9.60 5.96 43.77
N GLY A 25 -9.81 6.00 42.45
CA GLY A 25 -9.82 4.82 41.57
C GLY A 25 -11.16 4.10 41.48
N SER A 26 -12.10 4.37 42.40
CA SER A 26 -13.46 3.81 42.31
C SER A 26 -14.27 4.46 41.18
N GLU A 27 -15.25 3.73 40.65
CA GLU A 27 -16.17 4.29 39.64
C GLU A 27 -17.03 5.41 40.22
N SER A 28 -17.40 5.34 41.51
CA SER A 28 -18.10 6.43 42.19
C SER A 28 -17.25 7.70 42.25
N PHE A 29 -15.94 7.58 42.50
CA PHE A 29 -15.01 8.70 42.43
C PHE A 29 -14.94 9.32 41.04
N LYS A 30 -14.72 8.51 39.99
CA LYS A 30 -14.63 9.02 38.60
C LYS A 30 -15.91 9.73 38.18
N MET A 31 -17.07 9.16 38.52
CA MET A 31 -18.38 9.75 38.26
C MET A 31 -18.54 11.08 39.01
N ALA A 32 -18.21 11.13 40.31
CA ALA A 32 -18.34 12.34 41.11
C ALA A 32 -17.43 13.47 40.62
N VAL A 33 -16.19 13.17 40.21
CA VAL A 33 -15.28 14.14 39.57
C VAL A 33 -15.88 14.68 38.27
N SER A 34 -16.41 13.79 37.43
CA SER A 34 -17.03 14.18 36.15
C SER A 34 -18.24 15.08 36.37
N MET A 35 -19.12 14.72 37.32
CA MET A 35 -20.28 15.53 37.69
C MET A 35 -19.91 16.89 38.29
N HIS A 36 -18.83 16.95 39.08
CA HIS A 36 -18.33 18.19 39.67
C HIS A 36 -17.96 19.21 38.58
N PHE A 37 -17.07 18.84 37.65
CA PHE A 37 -16.66 19.72 36.57
C PHE A 37 -17.79 20.02 35.58
N ALA A 38 -18.66 19.04 35.29
CA ALA A 38 -19.83 19.27 34.47
C ALA A 38 -20.73 20.37 35.08
N ALA A 39 -20.98 20.33 36.40
CA ALA A 39 -21.77 21.34 37.09
C ALA A 39 -21.07 22.72 37.13
N GLU A 40 -19.77 22.74 37.39
CA GLU A 40 -18.95 23.96 37.43
C GLU A 40 -19.02 24.72 36.09
N TYR A 41 -18.80 24.02 34.97
CA TYR A 41 -18.79 24.64 33.66
C TYR A 41 -20.18 24.89 33.09
N ALA A 42 -21.19 24.11 33.48
CA ALA A 42 -22.58 24.36 33.12
C ALA A 42 -23.07 25.72 33.66
N ALA A 43 -22.61 26.17 34.83
CA ALA A 43 -22.94 27.48 35.38
C ALA A 43 -22.43 28.63 34.49
N SER A 44 -21.38 28.39 33.71
CA SER A 44 -20.78 29.36 32.77
C SER A 44 -21.24 29.16 31.32
N GLY A 45 -22.29 28.37 31.09
CA GLY A 45 -22.82 28.09 29.74
C GLY A 45 -21.93 27.20 28.88
N GLN A 46 -21.05 26.40 29.51
CA GLN A 46 -20.17 25.46 28.84
C GLN A 46 -20.52 24.01 29.19
N ASN A 47 -20.04 23.09 28.37
CA ASN A 47 -19.98 21.66 28.67
C ASN A 47 -18.52 21.28 28.98
N ALA A 48 -18.32 20.13 29.62
CA ALA A 48 -17.00 19.60 29.92
C ALA A 48 -16.92 18.10 29.62
N ILE A 49 -15.89 17.67 28.90
CA ILE A 49 -15.48 16.26 28.80
C ILE A 49 -14.44 16.04 29.89
N VAL A 50 -14.68 15.09 30.76
CA VAL A 50 -13.82 14.81 31.92
C VAL A 50 -13.25 13.41 31.81
N THR A 51 -11.94 13.31 31.95
CA THR A 51 -11.20 12.04 31.98
C THR A 51 -10.53 11.90 33.34
N VAL A 52 -10.53 10.69 33.89
CA VAL A 52 -9.95 10.41 35.20
C VAL A 52 -9.16 9.11 35.09
N ASP A 53 -7.83 9.22 35.21
CA ASP A 53 -6.93 8.08 35.32
C ASP A 53 -6.25 8.03 36.70
N ASP A 54 -5.29 7.12 36.88
CA ASP A 54 -4.62 6.88 38.16
C ASP A 54 -3.66 8.01 38.57
N LYS A 55 -3.36 8.96 37.67
CA LYS A 55 -2.35 10.02 37.84
C LYS A 55 -2.93 11.42 37.74
N GLU A 56 -3.93 11.64 36.90
CA GLU A 56 -4.46 12.95 36.58
C GLU A 56 -5.95 12.95 36.20
N ILE A 57 -6.55 14.13 36.31
CA ILE A 57 -7.87 14.46 35.80
C ILE A 57 -7.68 15.38 34.59
N GLY A 58 -8.16 14.98 33.42
CA GLY A 58 -8.22 15.81 32.23
C GLY A 58 -9.58 16.49 32.13
N VAL A 59 -9.59 17.79 31.84
CA VAL A 59 -10.83 18.56 31.64
C VAL A 59 -10.73 19.33 30.33
N MET A 60 -11.67 19.07 29.43
CA MET A 60 -11.83 19.79 28.17
C MET A 60 -13.18 20.48 28.15
N THR A 61 -13.20 21.81 28.07
CA THR A 61 -14.43 22.61 28.06
C THR A 61 -14.76 23.13 26.68
N TYR A 62 -16.06 23.23 26.39
CA TYR A 62 -16.55 23.69 25.09
C TYR A 62 -17.91 24.40 25.23
N PRO A 63 -18.32 25.24 24.25
CA PRO A 63 -19.62 25.88 24.26
C PRO A 63 -20.76 24.86 24.33
N ARG A 64 -21.85 25.19 25.04
CA ARG A 64 -22.98 24.27 25.25
C ARG A 64 -23.65 23.80 23.95
N ASP A 65 -23.63 24.63 22.92
CA ASP A 65 -24.23 24.41 21.61
C ASP A 65 -23.28 23.75 20.59
N ALA A 66 -22.02 23.50 20.97
CA ALA A 66 -21.04 22.81 20.12
C ALA A 66 -21.10 21.29 20.30
N ASP A 67 -20.73 20.56 19.25
CA ASP A 67 -20.54 19.10 19.31
C ASP A 67 -19.24 18.78 20.04
N ALA A 68 -19.29 17.84 21.01
CA ALA A 68 -18.13 17.46 21.79
C ALA A 68 -17.04 16.80 20.91
N LEU A 69 -17.45 16.06 19.88
CA LEU A 69 -16.54 15.40 18.95
C LEU A 69 -15.71 16.42 18.17
N ASP A 70 -16.28 17.57 17.79
CA ASP A 70 -15.56 18.64 17.10
C ASP A 70 -14.36 19.15 17.88
N MET A 71 -14.39 19.04 19.22
CA MET A 71 -13.30 19.46 20.09
C MET A 71 -12.12 18.48 20.06
N ILE A 72 -12.39 17.21 19.74
CA ILE A 72 -11.39 16.14 19.69
C ILE A 72 -10.82 15.99 18.26
N MET A 73 -11.58 16.36 17.24
CA MET A 73 -11.17 16.26 15.83
C MET A 73 -9.81 16.89 15.50
N PRO A 74 -9.39 18.05 16.06
CA PRO A 74 -8.06 18.59 15.84
C PRO A 74 -6.93 17.67 16.32
N MET A 75 -7.10 16.99 17.46
CA MET A 75 -6.12 16.03 17.98
C MET A 75 -6.00 14.82 17.04
N LEU A 76 -7.13 14.30 16.57
CA LEU A 76 -7.17 13.17 15.63
C LEU A 76 -6.48 13.54 14.31
N LYS A 77 -6.79 14.72 13.75
CA LYS A 77 -6.15 15.22 12.52
C LYS A 77 -4.65 15.46 12.68
N ALA A 78 -4.21 15.83 13.89
CA ALA A 78 -2.79 16.01 14.22
C ALA A 78 -2.07 14.68 14.53
N GLY A 79 -2.77 13.54 14.53
CA GLY A 79 -2.20 12.23 14.87
C GLY A 79 -1.91 12.07 16.38
N LYS A 80 -2.45 12.94 17.23
CA LYS A 80 -2.30 12.89 18.70
C LYS A 80 -3.25 11.87 19.32
N LEU A 81 -3.16 10.63 18.87
CA LEU A 81 -4.13 9.57 19.17
C LEU A 81 -4.18 9.23 20.66
N ALA A 82 -3.01 9.18 21.33
CA ALA A 82 -2.94 8.93 22.76
C ALA A 82 -3.56 10.05 23.61
N GLU A 83 -3.52 11.31 23.13
CA GLU A 83 -4.19 12.44 23.80
C GLU A 83 -5.71 12.39 23.56
N ALA A 84 -6.14 12.04 22.34
CA ALA A 84 -7.55 11.99 21.96
C ALA A 84 -8.33 10.81 22.56
N LEU A 85 -7.67 9.65 22.70
CA LEU A 85 -8.28 8.39 23.14
C LEU A 85 -9.12 8.51 24.43
N PRO A 86 -8.60 9.04 25.56
CA PRO A 86 -9.37 9.10 26.80
C PRO A 86 -10.61 10.00 26.67
N TYR A 87 -10.56 11.05 25.86
CA TYR A 87 -11.73 11.91 25.62
C TYR A 87 -12.79 11.21 24.75
N LEU A 88 -12.38 10.43 23.75
CA LEU A 88 -13.31 9.60 22.97
C LEU A 88 -13.96 8.51 23.84
N GLU A 89 -13.18 7.85 24.71
CA GLU A 89 -13.71 6.87 25.66
C GLU A 89 -14.73 7.50 26.61
N ALA A 90 -14.44 8.67 27.18
CA ALA A 90 -15.37 9.43 28.00
C ALA A 90 -16.64 9.79 27.23
N LEU A 91 -16.50 10.32 26.00
CA LEU A 91 -17.63 10.70 25.17
C LEU A 91 -18.54 9.51 24.82
N THR A 92 -17.99 8.30 24.62
CA THR A 92 -18.82 7.10 24.40
C THR A 92 -19.62 6.64 25.63
N LYS A 93 -19.25 7.07 26.84
CA LYS A 93 -20.03 6.82 28.07
C LYS A 93 -21.23 7.76 28.15
N ASP A 94 -21.02 9.02 27.79
CA ASP A 94 -22.05 10.06 27.79
C ASP A 94 -23.01 9.92 26.61
N GLU A 95 -22.48 9.54 25.44
CA GLU A 95 -23.22 9.38 24.19
C GLU A 95 -23.10 7.94 23.64
N PRO A 96 -23.64 6.93 24.34
CA PRO A 96 -23.50 5.52 23.95
C PRO A 96 -24.16 5.19 22.59
N GLY A 97 -25.04 6.05 22.09
CA GLY A 97 -25.75 5.92 20.82
C GLY A 97 -25.16 6.74 19.68
N ASN A 98 -24.01 7.41 19.86
CA ASN A 98 -23.42 8.22 18.80
C ASN A 98 -22.47 7.38 17.92
N ALA A 99 -22.92 7.05 16.71
CA ALA A 99 -22.15 6.24 15.79
C ALA A 99 -20.85 6.92 15.32
N ALA A 100 -20.84 8.26 15.20
CA ALA A 100 -19.65 9.02 14.78
C ALA A 100 -18.55 8.99 15.83
N VAL A 101 -18.91 9.10 17.12
CA VAL A 101 -17.95 8.97 18.22
C VAL A 101 -17.39 7.54 18.26
N LEU A 102 -18.25 6.53 18.15
CA LEU A 102 -17.82 5.12 18.12
C LEU A 102 -16.92 4.81 16.92
N TYR A 103 -17.21 5.39 15.75
CA TYR A 103 -16.37 5.28 14.57
C TYR A 103 -14.99 5.88 14.82
N ASN A 104 -14.92 7.12 15.33
CA ASN A 104 -13.64 7.79 15.61
C ASN A 104 -12.83 7.08 16.70
N LEU A 105 -13.49 6.56 17.75
CA LEU A 105 -12.84 5.73 18.78
C LEU A 105 -12.29 4.44 18.17
N GLY A 106 -13.07 3.78 17.31
CA GLY A 106 -12.64 2.60 16.59
C GLY A 106 -11.43 2.85 15.68
N LEU A 107 -11.42 3.97 14.96
CA LEU A 107 -10.29 4.39 14.14
C LEU A 107 -9.06 4.68 15.01
N CYS A 108 -9.23 5.37 16.13
CA CYS A 108 -8.16 5.66 17.08
C CYS A 108 -7.49 4.37 17.60
N TYR A 109 -8.29 3.38 18.04
CA TYR A 109 -7.76 2.06 18.42
C TYR A 109 -7.07 1.34 17.27
N SER A 110 -7.60 1.43 16.06
CA SER A 110 -6.99 0.83 14.87
C SER A 110 -5.59 1.39 14.64
N GLU A 111 -5.44 2.71 14.62
CA GLU A 111 -4.15 3.37 14.43
C GLU A 111 -3.16 3.06 15.57
N LEU A 112 -3.64 2.90 16.80
CA LEU A 112 -2.86 2.41 17.95
C LEU A 112 -2.59 0.89 17.93
N SER A 113 -2.97 0.19 16.85
CA SER A 113 -2.82 -1.26 16.68
C SER A 113 -3.59 -2.13 17.69
N GLN A 114 -4.58 -1.56 18.37
CA GLN A 114 -5.53 -2.26 19.24
C GLN A 114 -6.74 -2.73 18.42
N LEU A 115 -6.48 -3.66 17.49
CA LEU A 115 -7.42 -4.01 16.41
C LEU A 115 -8.72 -4.68 16.89
N ASP A 116 -8.67 -5.48 17.96
CA ASP A 116 -9.88 -6.12 18.50
C ASP A 116 -10.82 -5.08 19.13
N GLU A 117 -10.31 -4.10 19.87
CA GLU A 117 -11.09 -2.98 20.41
C GLU A 117 -11.65 -2.12 19.28
N ALA A 118 -10.86 -1.85 18.24
CA ALA A 118 -11.32 -1.14 17.06
C ALA A 118 -12.57 -1.81 16.45
N ILE A 119 -12.51 -3.12 16.24
CA ILE A 119 -13.62 -3.90 15.68
C ILE A 119 -14.86 -3.83 16.58
N ILE A 120 -14.70 -3.92 17.91
CA ILE A 120 -15.83 -3.84 18.85
C ILE A 120 -16.55 -2.50 18.71
N ARG A 121 -15.82 -1.37 18.68
CA ARG A 121 -16.42 -0.04 18.57
C ARG A 121 -17.05 0.20 17.20
N LEU A 122 -16.36 -0.18 16.13
CA LEU A 122 -16.86 -0.03 14.77
C LEU A 122 -18.10 -0.89 14.51
N LYS A 123 -18.13 -2.13 15.02
CA LYS A 123 -19.34 -2.98 14.96
C LYS A 123 -20.52 -2.38 15.70
N ARG A 124 -20.28 -1.71 16.83
CA ARG A 124 -21.32 -0.98 17.54
C ARG A 124 -21.80 0.24 16.74
N ALA A 125 -20.90 0.96 16.07
CA ALA A 125 -21.27 2.07 15.19
C ALA A 125 -22.20 1.60 14.06
N VAL A 126 -21.88 0.52 13.34
CA VAL A 126 -22.75 -0.01 12.27
C VAL A 126 -24.03 -0.68 12.80
N LYS A 127 -24.08 -1.06 14.08
CA LYS A 127 -25.33 -1.51 14.71
C LYS A 127 -26.28 -0.35 14.99
N ILE A 128 -25.75 0.83 15.30
CA ILE A 128 -26.51 2.05 15.53
C ILE A 128 -26.94 2.67 14.19
N ASP A 129 -26.00 2.78 13.26
CA ASP A 129 -26.22 3.28 11.90
C ASP A 129 -25.70 2.27 10.88
N PRO A 130 -26.58 1.37 10.38
CA PRO A 130 -26.21 0.35 9.40
C PRO A 130 -25.67 0.89 8.08
N ASP A 131 -25.99 2.14 7.72
CA ASP A 131 -25.55 2.76 6.47
C ASP A 131 -24.30 3.65 6.67
N TYR A 132 -23.66 3.58 7.85
CA TYR A 132 -22.39 4.27 8.10
C TYR A 132 -21.22 3.59 7.35
N LEU A 133 -21.08 3.94 6.07
CA LEU A 133 -20.06 3.41 5.17
C LEU A 133 -18.65 3.41 5.75
N HIS A 134 -18.22 4.53 6.35
CA HIS A 134 -16.86 4.66 6.86
C HIS A 134 -16.56 3.67 8.00
N ALA A 135 -17.57 3.33 8.81
CA ALA A 135 -17.42 2.33 9.86
C ALA A 135 -17.27 0.92 9.27
N TRP A 136 -18.02 0.57 8.22
CA TRP A 136 -17.81 -0.68 7.48
C TRP A 136 -16.42 -0.78 6.86
N VAL A 137 -15.92 0.30 6.24
CA VAL A 137 -14.55 0.36 5.74
C VAL A 137 -13.54 0.16 6.87
N GLY A 138 -13.74 0.82 8.02
CA GLY A 138 -12.90 0.64 9.21
C GLY A 138 -12.86 -0.80 9.70
N ILE A 139 -14.01 -1.50 9.73
CA ILE A 139 -14.10 -2.92 10.10
C ILE A 139 -13.27 -3.76 9.13
N GLY A 140 -13.41 -3.51 7.83
CA GLY A 140 -12.64 -4.21 6.79
C GLY A 140 -11.14 -4.01 6.95
N VAL A 141 -10.69 -2.79 7.21
CA VAL A 141 -9.27 -2.47 7.44
C VAL A 141 -8.74 -3.18 8.67
N ALA A 142 -9.48 -3.16 9.79
CA ALA A 142 -9.05 -3.82 11.02
C ALA A 142 -8.96 -5.34 10.85
N TYR A 143 -9.93 -5.99 10.20
CA TYR A 143 -9.87 -7.42 9.90
C TYR A 143 -8.74 -7.78 8.94
N HIS A 144 -8.49 -6.96 7.92
CA HIS A 144 -7.38 -7.17 7.01
C HIS A 144 -6.03 -7.13 7.74
N ARG A 145 -5.84 -6.16 8.65
CA ARG A 145 -4.64 -6.06 9.50
C ARG A 145 -4.49 -7.21 10.51
N LEU A 146 -5.59 -7.86 10.88
CA LEU A 146 -5.59 -9.09 11.68
C LEU A 146 -5.41 -10.37 10.86
N HIS A 147 -5.12 -10.27 9.55
CA HIS A 147 -5.02 -11.41 8.64
C HIS A 147 -6.29 -12.27 8.61
N LYS A 148 -7.46 -11.62 8.65
CA LYS A 148 -8.79 -12.23 8.58
C LYS A 148 -9.51 -11.79 7.29
N PRO A 149 -9.08 -12.29 6.12
CA PRO A 149 -9.49 -11.74 4.83
C PRO A 149 -10.97 -11.95 4.51
N GLU A 150 -11.59 -13.05 4.94
CA GLU A 150 -13.02 -13.32 4.70
C GLU A 150 -13.90 -12.31 5.45
N GLN A 151 -13.60 -12.02 6.72
CA GLN A 151 -14.33 -11.00 7.48
C GLN A 151 -14.09 -9.60 6.92
N ALA A 152 -12.88 -9.31 6.43
CA ALA A 152 -12.59 -8.05 5.76
C ALA A 152 -13.41 -7.90 4.46
N PHE A 153 -13.55 -8.98 3.70
CA PHE A 153 -14.31 -9.02 2.46
C PHE A 153 -15.78 -8.69 2.70
N GLU A 154 -16.42 -9.33 3.68
CA GLU A 154 -17.83 -9.03 4.00
C GLU A 154 -18.03 -7.57 4.44
N ALA A 155 -17.12 -7.02 5.23
CA ALA A 155 -17.21 -5.63 5.66
C ALA A 155 -17.06 -4.63 4.50
N TYR A 156 -16.09 -4.84 3.60
CA TYR A 156 -15.95 -4.01 2.41
C TYR A 156 -17.09 -4.19 1.41
N ARG A 157 -17.68 -5.40 1.34
CA ARG A 157 -18.87 -5.66 0.54
C ARG A 157 -20.07 -4.88 1.03
N GLU A 158 -20.30 -4.79 2.34
CA GLU A 158 -21.34 -3.93 2.91
C GLU A 158 -21.10 -2.44 2.62
N ALA A 159 -19.87 -1.95 2.78
CA ALA A 159 -19.50 -0.59 2.38
C ALA A 159 -19.80 -0.32 0.89
N SER A 160 -19.46 -1.27 0.02
CA SER A 160 -19.71 -1.19 -1.43
C SER A 160 -21.21 -1.26 -1.77
N ARG A 161 -22.01 -1.99 -0.98
CA ARG A 161 -23.47 -2.01 -1.12
C ARG A 161 -24.08 -0.63 -0.80
N ILE A 162 -23.57 0.04 0.23
CA ILE A 162 -24.04 1.37 0.66
C ILE A 162 -23.69 2.44 -0.38
N ASN A 163 -22.42 2.49 -0.83
CA ASN A 163 -22.00 3.35 -1.93
C ASN A 163 -21.15 2.58 -2.95
N PRO A 164 -21.75 2.13 -4.06
CA PRO A 164 -21.05 1.39 -5.10
C PRO A 164 -19.98 2.19 -5.85
N ASN A 165 -19.92 3.51 -5.66
CA ASN A 165 -19.02 4.43 -6.35
C ASN A 165 -18.03 5.11 -5.38
N ASP A 166 -17.86 4.59 -4.16
CA ASP A 166 -16.79 5.08 -3.28
C ASP A 166 -15.42 4.54 -3.72
N PRO A 167 -14.49 5.37 -4.22
CA PRO A 167 -13.22 4.90 -4.76
C PRO A 167 -12.34 4.21 -3.72
N TYR A 168 -12.37 4.64 -2.46
CA TYR A 168 -11.57 4.05 -1.38
C TYR A 168 -12.05 2.63 -1.03
N THR A 169 -13.36 2.43 -0.94
CA THR A 169 -13.98 1.12 -0.73
C THR A 169 -13.66 0.18 -1.89
N LEU A 170 -13.85 0.63 -3.14
CA LEU A 170 -13.57 -0.17 -4.33
C LEU A 170 -12.09 -0.59 -4.39
N ARG A 171 -11.18 0.33 -4.08
CA ARG A 171 -9.74 0.04 -4.00
C ARG A 171 -9.43 -0.99 -2.93
N ASN A 172 -9.95 -0.82 -1.71
CA ASN A 172 -9.69 -1.72 -0.60
C ASN A 172 -10.25 -3.13 -0.88
N LEU A 173 -11.48 -3.22 -1.43
CA LEU A 173 -12.10 -4.48 -1.83
C LEU A 173 -11.31 -5.17 -2.94
N GLY A 174 -10.95 -4.43 -3.99
CA GLY A 174 -10.16 -4.96 -5.10
C GLY A 174 -8.78 -5.44 -4.66
N GLY A 175 -8.07 -4.65 -3.86
CA GLY A 175 -6.77 -5.02 -3.29
C GLY A 175 -6.85 -6.27 -2.40
N LEU A 176 -7.89 -6.38 -1.57
CA LEU A 176 -8.14 -7.58 -0.77
C LEU A 176 -8.37 -8.82 -1.64
N LEU A 177 -9.15 -8.70 -2.72
CA LEU A 177 -9.38 -9.80 -3.66
C LEU A 177 -8.09 -10.26 -4.35
N ILE A 178 -7.17 -9.34 -4.69
CA ILE A 178 -5.83 -9.70 -5.19
C ILE A 178 -5.06 -10.50 -4.12
N ALA A 179 -5.06 -10.02 -2.87
CA ALA A 179 -4.40 -10.71 -1.76
C ALA A 179 -4.98 -12.11 -1.50
N MET A 180 -6.29 -12.30 -1.73
CA MET A 180 -6.98 -13.59 -1.66
C MET A 180 -6.79 -14.48 -2.90
N LYS A 181 -5.89 -14.14 -3.83
CA LYS A 181 -5.65 -14.89 -5.07
C LYS A 181 -6.88 -15.01 -5.98
N ARG A 182 -7.71 -13.96 -6.00
CA ARG A 182 -8.89 -13.80 -6.85
C ARG A 182 -8.75 -12.60 -7.80
N PRO A 183 -7.70 -12.56 -8.66
CA PRO A 183 -7.40 -11.39 -9.49
C PRO A 183 -8.51 -11.04 -10.49
N ALA A 184 -9.17 -12.05 -11.06
CA ALA A 184 -10.28 -11.86 -12.00
C ALA A 184 -11.46 -11.08 -11.39
N GLU A 185 -11.69 -11.22 -10.09
CA GLU A 185 -12.74 -10.49 -9.37
C GLU A 185 -12.25 -9.12 -8.87
N GLY A 186 -10.99 -8.99 -8.48
CA GLY A 186 -10.44 -7.75 -7.93
C GLY A 186 -10.16 -6.67 -8.97
N VAL A 187 -9.68 -7.05 -10.16
CA VAL A 187 -9.31 -6.11 -11.25
C VAL A 187 -10.46 -5.17 -11.64
N PRO A 188 -11.71 -5.63 -11.85
CA PRO A 188 -12.84 -4.74 -12.14
C PRO A 188 -13.07 -3.65 -11.10
N TYR A 189 -12.94 -3.97 -9.80
CA TYR A 189 -13.07 -2.98 -8.73
C TYR A 189 -11.94 -1.95 -8.77
N LEU A 190 -10.70 -2.38 -8.98
CA LEU A 190 -9.55 -1.47 -9.07
C LEU A 190 -9.61 -0.58 -10.31
N ARG A 191 -10.09 -1.09 -11.44
CA ARG A 191 -10.37 -0.26 -12.64
C ARG A 191 -11.40 0.81 -12.34
N LYS A 192 -12.50 0.45 -11.67
CA LYS A 192 -13.54 1.40 -11.29
C LYS A 192 -13.04 2.44 -10.29
N ALA A 193 -12.26 2.01 -9.29
CA ALA A 193 -11.61 2.92 -8.34
C ALA A 193 -10.71 3.92 -9.06
N LEU A 194 -9.87 3.45 -10.00
CA LEU A 194 -8.96 4.30 -10.77
C LEU A 194 -9.70 5.23 -11.74
N ALA A 195 -10.86 4.83 -12.28
CA ALA A 195 -11.67 5.71 -13.09
C ALA A 195 -12.26 6.89 -12.29
N LEU A 196 -12.56 6.67 -11.00
CA LEU A 196 -13.09 7.68 -10.09
C LEU A 196 -12.00 8.53 -9.44
N LEU A 197 -10.82 7.95 -9.19
CA LEU A 197 -9.65 8.61 -8.62
C LEU A 197 -8.39 8.24 -9.42
N PRO A 198 -8.12 8.93 -10.55
CA PRO A 198 -7.07 8.55 -11.51
C PRO A 198 -5.64 8.54 -10.98
N ASP A 199 -5.36 9.32 -9.93
CA ASP A 199 -4.01 9.55 -9.40
C ASP A 199 -3.79 8.88 -8.04
N ASP A 200 -4.60 7.86 -7.67
CA ASP A 200 -4.36 7.08 -6.46
C ASP A 200 -3.25 6.04 -6.70
N PRO A 201 -2.04 6.23 -6.11
CA PRO A 201 -0.95 5.29 -6.31
C PRO A 201 -1.26 3.88 -5.79
N GLN A 202 -2.12 3.73 -4.78
CA GLN A 202 -2.52 2.40 -4.30
C GLN A 202 -3.45 1.69 -5.28
N ALA A 203 -4.37 2.42 -5.92
CA ALA A 203 -5.23 1.83 -6.94
C ALA A 203 -4.43 1.45 -8.20
N ILE A 204 -3.49 2.31 -8.64
CA ILE A 204 -2.60 2.03 -9.77
C ILE A 204 -1.76 0.78 -9.51
N TYR A 205 -1.08 0.72 -8.36
CA TYR A 205 -0.26 -0.43 -7.98
C TYR A 205 -1.08 -1.70 -7.79
N GLY A 206 -2.23 -1.62 -7.10
CA GLY A 206 -3.12 -2.75 -6.90
C GLY A 206 -3.64 -3.31 -8.22
N LEU A 207 -4.01 -2.45 -9.17
CA LEU A 207 -4.43 -2.87 -10.51
C LEU A 207 -3.29 -3.55 -11.27
N ALA A 208 -2.09 -2.99 -11.23
CA ALA A 208 -0.90 -3.57 -11.86
C ALA A 208 -0.60 -4.98 -11.32
N LEU A 209 -0.63 -5.16 -9.99
CA LEU A 209 -0.48 -6.47 -9.37
C LEU A 209 -1.58 -7.45 -9.81
N GLY A 210 -2.84 -7.01 -9.75
CA GLY A 210 -3.97 -7.87 -10.12
C GLY A 210 -3.89 -8.33 -11.58
N LEU A 211 -3.46 -7.45 -12.48
CA LEU A 211 -3.25 -7.78 -13.89
C LEU A 211 -2.08 -8.75 -14.09
N SER A 212 -0.97 -8.59 -13.36
CA SER A 212 0.17 -9.52 -13.43
C SER A 212 -0.15 -10.94 -12.94
N ASP A 213 -1.18 -11.07 -12.09
CA ASP A 213 -1.67 -12.34 -11.58
C ASP A 213 -2.70 -13.01 -12.53
N LEU A 214 -3.17 -12.33 -13.60
CA LEU A 214 -4.09 -12.91 -14.61
C LEU A 214 -3.41 -13.79 -15.67
N ASP A 215 -2.08 -13.75 -15.75
CA ASP A 215 -1.27 -14.63 -16.61
C ASP A 215 -1.61 -14.56 -18.11
N THR A 216 -1.77 -13.34 -18.63
CA THR A 216 -1.96 -13.11 -20.06
C THR A 216 -1.04 -12.00 -20.56
N ASP A 217 -0.50 -12.14 -21.77
CA ASP A 217 0.36 -11.14 -22.40
C ASP A 217 -0.24 -9.73 -22.39
N ALA A 218 -1.56 -9.62 -22.62
CA ALA A 218 -2.25 -8.34 -22.64
C ALA A 218 -2.30 -7.70 -21.25
N ALA A 219 -2.66 -8.49 -20.23
CA ALA A 219 -2.70 -8.02 -18.84
C ALA A 219 -1.31 -7.64 -18.34
N ASP A 220 -0.28 -8.42 -18.68
CA ASP A 220 1.08 -8.14 -18.24
C ASP A 220 1.67 -6.88 -18.89
N ARG A 221 1.38 -6.62 -20.17
CA ARG A 221 1.77 -5.36 -20.83
C ARG A 221 1.11 -4.16 -20.16
N GLU A 222 -0.16 -4.29 -19.82
CA GLU A 222 -0.89 -3.25 -19.09
C GLU A 222 -0.31 -3.05 -17.68
N ALA A 223 -0.01 -4.14 -16.97
CA ALA A 223 0.63 -4.11 -15.65
C ALA A 223 1.98 -3.38 -15.68
N ASP A 224 2.86 -3.69 -16.64
CA ASP A 224 4.14 -2.97 -16.81
C ASP A 224 3.94 -1.47 -17.04
N GLY A 225 2.94 -1.10 -17.85
CA GLY A 225 2.55 0.29 -18.07
C GLY A 225 2.14 1.00 -16.78
N LEU A 226 1.32 0.35 -15.95
CA LEU A 226 0.86 0.89 -14.67
C LEU A 226 1.97 0.96 -13.63
N PHE A 227 2.88 -0.03 -13.57
CA PHE A 227 4.05 0.05 -12.71
C PHE A 227 4.96 1.23 -13.10
N LYS A 228 5.22 1.41 -14.39
CA LYS A 228 5.97 2.60 -14.88
C LYS A 228 5.28 3.89 -14.49
N ARG A 229 3.96 3.95 -14.62
CA ARG A 229 3.15 5.12 -14.28
C ARG A 229 3.34 5.50 -12.81
N VAL A 230 3.12 4.58 -11.88
CA VAL A 230 3.24 4.91 -10.44
C VAL A 230 4.66 5.27 -10.03
N ILE A 231 5.69 4.62 -10.60
CA ILE A 231 7.11 4.96 -10.35
C ILE A 231 7.42 6.38 -10.84
N LYS A 232 6.89 6.78 -11.99
CA LYS A 232 7.14 8.09 -12.60
C LYS A 232 6.35 9.22 -11.93
N GLU A 233 5.06 8.99 -11.66
CA GLU A 233 4.15 10.03 -11.15
C GLU A 233 4.26 10.20 -9.63
N HIS A 234 4.68 9.16 -8.90
CA HIS A 234 4.78 9.19 -7.44
C HIS A 234 6.16 8.71 -6.93
N PRO A 235 7.28 9.30 -7.38
CA PRO A 235 8.63 8.78 -7.12
C PRO A 235 9.05 8.80 -5.65
N THR A 236 8.42 9.64 -4.81
CA THR A 236 8.68 9.71 -3.36
C THR A 236 7.74 8.84 -2.53
N SER A 237 6.75 8.21 -3.16
CA SER A 237 5.82 7.30 -2.48
C SER A 237 6.53 5.98 -2.16
N PRO A 238 6.33 5.39 -0.96
CA PRO A 238 6.79 4.03 -0.67
C PRO A 238 6.29 2.99 -1.70
N ILE A 239 5.17 3.29 -2.36
CA ILE A 239 4.60 2.43 -3.40
C ILE A 239 5.51 2.36 -4.64
N ALA A 240 6.25 3.41 -4.98
CA ALA A 240 7.15 3.41 -6.14
C ALA A 240 8.25 2.35 -5.99
N GLU A 241 8.86 2.23 -4.80
CA GLU A 241 9.87 1.20 -4.52
C GLU A 241 9.27 -0.21 -4.62
N ILE A 242 8.07 -0.41 -4.06
CA ILE A 242 7.38 -1.70 -4.11
C ILE A 242 6.98 -2.05 -5.56
N ALA A 243 6.53 -1.06 -6.34
CA ALA A 243 6.18 -1.19 -7.75
C ALA A 243 7.40 -1.54 -8.60
N GLU A 244 8.56 -0.95 -8.34
CA GLU A 244 9.81 -1.28 -9.03
C GLU A 244 10.17 -2.76 -8.82
N LYS A 245 10.13 -3.24 -7.57
CA LYS A 245 10.37 -4.65 -7.25
C LYS A 245 9.36 -5.57 -7.94
N ALA A 246 8.08 -5.20 -7.95
CA ALA A 246 7.03 -5.98 -8.61
C ALA A 246 7.23 -6.04 -10.14
N ARG A 247 7.58 -4.91 -10.74
CA ARG A 247 7.87 -4.79 -12.16
C ARG A 247 9.07 -5.65 -12.59
N THR A 248 10.13 -5.67 -11.79
CA THR A 248 11.29 -6.54 -12.03
C THR A 248 10.89 -8.02 -11.97
N ARG A 249 10.06 -8.43 -11.00
CA ARG A 249 9.54 -9.81 -10.95
C ARG A 249 8.71 -10.16 -12.18
N LEU A 250 7.85 -9.25 -12.63
CA LEU A 250 7.06 -9.44 -13.85
C LEU A 250 7.97 -9.62 -15.07
N ALA A 251 9.01 -8.80 -15.21
CA ALA A 251 9.99 -8.96 -16.28
C ALA A 251 10.68 -10.34 -16.22
N HIS A 252 11.13 -10.79 -15.05
CA HIS A 252 11.72 -12.13 -14.90
C HIS A 252 10.74 -13.26 -15.25
N LYS A 253 9.48 -13.16 -14.83
CA LYS A 253 8.42 -14.11 -15.17
C LYS A 253 8.25 -14.23 -16.70
N GLN A 254 8.11 -13.10 -17.38
CA GLN A 254 8.00 -13.05 -18.85
C GLN A 254 9.23 -13.62 -19.56
N LEU A 255 10.43 -13.38 -19.01
CA LEU A 255 11.66 -13.97 -19.53
C LEU A 255 11.66 -15.51 -19.39
N ALA A 256 11.08 -16.05 -18.31
CA ALA A 256 11.01 -17.49 -18.05
C ALA A 256 9.94 -18.22 -18.88
N GLU A 257 8.80 -17.60 -19.16
CA GLU A 257 7.70 -18.22 -19.94
C GLU A 257 8.03 -18.40 -21.43
N GLY A 258 8.94 -17.59 -21.96
CA GLY A 258 9.49 -17.78 -23.31
C GLY A 258 10.49 -18.95 -23.44
N SER A 259 10.65 -19.79 -22.41
CA SER A 259 11.68 -20.82 -22.34
C SER A 259 11.12 -22.25 -22.49
N VAL A 260 11.71 -23.06 -23.38
CA VAL A 260 11.40 -24.50 -23.51
C VAL A 260 12.44 -25.27 -22.72
N GLY A 261 12.03 -25.95 -21.65
CA GLY A 261 12.95 -26.64 -20.73
C GLY A 261 13.85 -25.70 -19.92
N GLY A 262 13.39 -24.47 -19.65
CA GLY A 262 14.17 -23.45 -18.96
C GLY A 262 15.15 -22.69 -19.85
N LEU A 263 15.13 -22.92 -21.17
CA LEU A 263 15.99 -22.24 -22.15
C LEU A 263 15.19 -21.41 -23.14
N ARG A 264 15.55 -20.13 -23.27
CA ARG A 264 14.99 -19.25 -24.29
C ARG A 264 15.54 -19.56 -25.68
N LEU A 265 14.78 -20.28 -26.51
CA LEU A 265 15.25 -20.74 -27.82
C LEU A 265 15.57 -19.61 -28.79
N ASP A 266 14.87 -18.49 -28.68
CA ASP A 266 15.13 -17.25 -29.41
C ASP A 266 16.50 -16.65 -29.03
N VAL A 267 16.80 -16.57 -27.74
CA VAL A 267 18.10 -16.13 -27.21
C VAL A 267 19.20 -17.08 -27.61
N VAL A 268 18.98 -18.41 -27.52
CA VAL A 268 19.93 -19.42 -28.02
C VAL A 268 20.24 -19.20 -29.51
N ALA A 269 19.23 -18.90 -30.33
CA ALA A 269 19.43 -18.61 -31.76
C ALA A 269 20.27 -17.34 -31.95
N TYR A 270 19.92 -16.23 -31.29
CA TYR A 270 20.70 -14.97 -31.37
C TYR A 270 22.15 -15.14 -30.90
N LEU A 271 22.38 -15.82 -29.78
CA LEU A 271 23.72 -16.10 -29.26
C LEU A 271 24.51 -16.98 -30.25
N THR A 272 23.86 -17.97 -30.86
CA THR A 272 24.50 -18.84 -31.84
C THR A 272 24.94 -18.05 -33.08
N ASP A 273 24.10 -17.13 -33.56
CA ASP A 273 24.42 -16.30 -34.73
C ASP A 273 25.45 -15.21 -34.41
N ALA A 274 25.44 -14.66 -33.20
CA ALA A 274 26.50 -13.78 -32.70
C ALA A 274 27.84 -14.49 -32.66
N LEU A 275 27.91 -15.71 -32.11
CA LEU A 275 29.13 -16.53 -32.07
C LEU A 275 29.69 -16.82 -33.47
N LYS A 276 28.83 -17.21 -34.42
CA LYS A 276 29.25 -17.40 -35.83
C LYS A 276 29.77 -16.11 -36.45
N THR A 277 29.15 -14.98 -36.13
CA THR A 277 29.57 -13.67 -36.65
C THR A 277 30.94 -13.30 -36.09
N PHE A 278 31.14 -13.43 -34.79
CA PHE A 278 32.41 -13.15 -34.10
C PHE A 278 33.55 -14.03 -34.59
N ALA A 279 33.27 -15.29 -34.92
CA ALA A 279 34.25 -16.18 -35.54
C ALA A 279 34.75 -15.64 -36.91
N LYS A 280 33.87 -15.02 -37.69
CA LYS A 280 34.21 -14.45 -39.01
C LYS A 280 34.95 -13.11 -38.90
N VAL A 281 34.55 -12.25 -37.96
CA VAL A 281 35.09 -10.89 -37.87
C VAL A 281 36.32 -10.77 -36.96
N GLY A 282 36.57 -11.78 -36.12
CA GLY A 282 37.73 -11.87 -35.25
C GLY A 282 37.66 -11.01 -33.98
N PRO A 283 38.59 -11.22 -33.02
CA PRO A 283 38.48 -10.68 -31.66
C PRO A 283 38.42 -9.15 -31.58
N ALA A 284 39.19 -8.45 -32.42
CA ALA A 284 39.23 -6.98 -32.42
C ALA A 284 37.87 -6.38 -32.83
N LYS A 285 37.22 -6.95 -33.84
CA LYS A 285 35.90 -6.48 -34.30
C LYS A 285 34.80 -6.91 -33.34
N THR A 286 34.88 -8.10 -32.75
CA THR A 286 33.99 -8.54 -31.65
C THR A 286 34.00 -7.55 -30.49
N ARG A 287 35.20 -7.13 -30.04
CA ARG A 287 35.33 -6.10 -28.99
C ARG A 287 34.65 -4.79 -29.38
N THR A 288 34.86 -4.36 -30.63
CA THR A 288 34.27 -3.12 -31.14
C THR A 288 32.73 -3.19 -31.13
N ILE A 289 32.16 -4.30 -31.59
CA ILE A 289 30.71 -4.51 -31.62
C ILE A 289 30.15 -4.59 -30.19
N GLY A 290 30.77 -5.35 -29.29
CA GLY A 290 30.32 -5.48 -27.90
C GLY A 290 30.24 -4.14 -27.17
N VAL A 291 31.30 -3.32 -27.28
CA VAL A 291 31.34 -1.98 -26.68
C VAL A 291 30.31 -1.04 -27.33
N GLU A 292 30.13 -1.11 -28.65
CA GLU A 292 29.11 -0.31 -29.33
C GLU A 292 27.70 -0.60 -28.81
N VAL A 293 27.35 -1.88 -28.63
CA VAL A 293 26.05 -2.26 -28.08
C VAL A 293 25.89 -1.81 -26.63
N ALA A 294 26.93 -1.94 -25.81
CA ALA A 294 26.91 -1.47 -24.42
C ALA A 294 26.68 0.05 -24.33
N LEU A 295 27.32 0.82 -25.22
CA LEU A 295 27.09 2.27 -25.30
C LEU A 295 25.67 2.62 -25.74
N LEU A 296 25.12 1.89 -26.71
CA LEU A 296 23.76 2.07 -27.18
C LEU A 296 22.73 1.74 -26.08
N GLY A 297 23.01 0.73 -25.26
CA GLY A 297 22.15 0.27 -24.17
C GLY A 297 22.26 1.05 -22.86
N ARG A 298 23.11 2.09 -22.77
CA ARG A 298 23.33 2.87 -21.53
C ARG A 298 22.05 3.48 -20.94
N ASN A 299 21.09 3.82 -21.78
CA ASN A 299 19.79 4.38 -21.37
C ASN A 299 18.66 3.33 -21.33
N GLY A 300 19.01 2.04 -21.40
CA GLY A 300 18.08 0.92 -21.49
C GLY A 300 17.72 0.59 -22.95
N LEU A 301 17.78 -0.70 -23.28
CA LEU A 301 17.20 -1.23 -24.52
C LEU A 301 15.76 -1.70 -24.24
N GLU A 302 14.83 -1.37 -25.14
CA GLU A 302 13.49 -1.94 -25.11
C GLU A 302 13.53 -3.41 -25.57
N ILE A 303 13.80 -4.34 -24.64
CA ILE A 303 14.00 -5.76 -24.94
C ILE A 303 12.70 -6.54 -25.19
N ASN A 304 11.57 -6.01 -24.69
CA ASN A 304 10.25 -6.66 -24.78
C ASN A 304 9.40 -6.15 -25.97
N ASP A 305 9.91 -5.21 -26.76
CA ASP A 305 9.25 -4.74 -27.98
C ASP A 305 10.02 -5.23 -29.24
N PRO A 306 9.54 -6.26 -29.94
CA PRO A 306 10.19 -6.76 -31.15
C PRO A 306 10.03 -5.81 -32.35
N ALA A 307 9.09 -4.86 -32.33
CA ALA A 307 8.90 -3.87 -33.39
C ALA A 307 9.94 -2.75 -33.32
N LYS A 308 10.43 -2.44 -32.12
CA LYS A 308 11.54 -1.49 -31.93
C LYS A 308 12.83 -2.04 -32.52
N LYS A 309 13.37 -1.35 -33.54
CA LYS A 309 14.62 -1.72 -34.22
C LYS A 309 15.76 -0.77 -33.91
N TYR A 310 16.95 -1.34 -33.82
CA TYR A 310 18.23 -0.67 -33.57
C TYR A 310 19.21 -1.01 -34.67
N LYS A 311 20.13 -0.09 -34.96
CA LYS A 311 21.20 -0.26 -35.96
C LYS A 311 22.56 -0.09 -35.31
N LEU A 312 23.54 -0.85 -35.78
CA LEU A 312 24.93 -0.73 -35.38
C LEU A 312 25.76 -0.23 -36.57
N LYS A 313 26.81 0.53 -36.28
CA LYS A 313 27.79 1.00 -37.26
C LYS A 313 28.71 -0.14 -37.67
N ASN A 314 29.07 -1.03 -36.74
CA ASN A 314 30.06 -2.08 -36.97
C ASN A 314 29.48 -3.44 -37.34
N LEU A 315 28.15 -3.57 -37.38
CA LEU A 315 27.45 -4.80 -37.75
C LEU A 315 26.17 -4.45 -38.54
N PRO A 316 26.09 -4.80 -39.84
CA PRO A 316 24.92 -4.47 -40.65
C PRO A 316 23.71 -5.31 -40.24
N GLY A 317 22.54 -4.70 -40.19
CA GLY A 317 21.27 -5.34 -39.88
C GLY A 317 20.34 -4.45 -39.06
N ASP A 318 19.11 -4.93 -38.87
CA ASP A 318 18.13 -4.35 -37.97
C ASP A 318 17.92 -5.32 -36.79
N PHE A 319 18.18 -4.83 -35.58
CA PHE A 319 18.23 -5.65 -34.38
C PHE A 319 17.11 -5.25 -33.42
N SER A 320 16.45 -6.21 -32.76
CA SER A 320 15.61 -5.91 -31.60
C SER A 320 16.49 -5.65 -30.37
N GLY A 321 15.92 -5.06 -29.31
CA GLY A 321 16.65 -4.85 -28.06
C GLY A 321 17.20 -6.14 -27.47
N LEU A 322 16.40 -7.22 -27.49
CA LEU A 322 16.82 -8.54 -27.03
C LEU A 322 17.96 -9.13 -27.87
N HIS A 323 17.92 -8.97 -29.20
CA HIS A 323 18.98 -9.46 -30.08
C HIS A 323 20.30 -8.73 -29.79
N LEU A 324 20.26 -7.42 -29.60
CA LEU A 324 21.43 -6.64 -29.19
C LEU A 324 21.96 -7.10 -27.82
N LEU A 325 21.09 -7.31 -26.84
CA LEU A 325 21.49 -7.80 -25.52
C LEU A 325 22.21 -9.16 -25.62
N ALA A 326 21.73 -10.07 -26.47
CA ALA A 326 22.40 -11.34 -26.75
C ALA A 326 23.78 -11.15 -27.44
N ILE A 327 23.89 -10.24 -28.42
CA ILE A 327 25.17 -9.90 -29.08
C ILE A 327 26.17 -9.37 -28.05
N MET A 328 25.75 -8.46 -27.17
CA MET A 328 26.58 -7.89 -26.12
C MET A 328 27.05 -8.97 -25.15
N TYR A 329 26.13 -9.80 -24.67
CA TYR A 329 26.44 -10.91 -23.76
C TYR A 329 27.49 -11.84 -24.37
N ALA A 330 27.29 -12.31 -25.60
CA ALA A 330 28.24 -13.18 -26.29
C ALA A 330 29.61 -12.51 -26.53
N ALA A 331 29.65 -11.20 -26.77
CA ALA A 331 30.90 -10.47 -26.97
C ALA A 331 31.70 -10.38 -25.66
N PHE A 332 31.03 -9.98 -24.57
CA PHE A 332 31.69 -9.83 -23.27
C PHE A 332 32.10 -11.17 -22.67
N GLN A 333 31.38 -12.26 -22.92
CA GLN A 333 31.87 -13.61 -22.60
C GLN A 333 33.20 -13.98 -23.29
N GLN A 334 33.61 -13.29 -24.36
CA GLN A 334 34.93 -13.46 -25.00
C GLN A 334 35.97 -12.40 -24.58
N ILE A 335 35.52 -11.25 -24.06
CA ILE A 335 36.37 -10.10 -23.73
C ILE A 335 36.69 -10.07 -22.24
N ASP A 336 35.66 -10.17 -21.41
CA ASP A 336 35.68 -10.15 -19.96
C ASP A 336 34.48 -10.97 -19.43
N PRO A 337 34.66 -12.28 -19.20
CA PRO A 337 33.60 -13.16 -18.70
C PRO A 337 33.09 -12.77 -17.30
N SER A 338 33.81 -11.92 -16.57
CA SER A 338 33.45 -11.49 -15.21
C SER A 338 32.58 -10.24 -15.19
N ALA A 339 32.35 -9.60 -16.34
CA ALA A 339 31.53 -8.40 -16.44
C ALA A 339 30.06 -8.68 -16.10
N ASP A 340 29.50 -7.91 -15.17
CA ASP A 340 28.06 -7.89 -14.91
C ASP A 340 27.34 -7.05 -15.97
N LEU A 341 26.51 -7.71 -16.77
CA LEU A 341 25.80 -7.11 -17.90
C LEU A 341 24.31 -6.88 -17.62
N GLY A 342 23.84 -7.17 -16.40
CA GLY A 342 22.43 -7.02 -16.02
C GLY A 342 21.49 -8.02 -16.72
N ALA A 343 22.02 -9.03 -17.40
CA ALA A 343 21.27 -10.12 -18.03
C ALA A 343 22.03 -11.44 -17.85
N ASP A 344 21.35 -12.48 -17.36
CA ASP A 344 21.91 -13.82 -17.24
C ASP A 344 21.41 -14.71 -18.38
N PHE A 345 22.29 -14.96 -19.35
CA PHE A 345 22.08 -15.90 -20.44
C PHE A 345 23.07 -17.07 -20.37
N ALA A 346 23.59 -17.42 -19.19
CA ALA A 346 24.66 -18.41 -19.07
C ALA A 346 24.25 -19.79 -19.60
N ALA A 347 23.01 -20.21 -19.33
CA ALA A 347 22.47 -21.48 -19.78
C ALA A 347 22.28 -21.51 -21.31
N GLU A 348 21.67 -20.46 -21.88
CA GLU A 348 21.49 -20.31 -23.32
C GLU A 348 22.82 -20.20 -24.05
N TYR A 349 23.79 -19.47 -23.49
CA TYR A 349 25.12 -19.33 -24.05
C TYR A 349 25.88 -20.65 -24.06
N ALA A 350 25.78 -21.46 -22.99
CA ALA A 350 26.38 -22.79 -22.95
C ALA A 350 25.80 -23.71 -24.04
N VAL A 351 24.50 -23.64 -24.30
CA VAL A 351 23.83 -24.38 -25.38
C VAL A 351 24.26 -23.86 -26.75
N ALA A 352 24.25 -22.54 -26.96
CA ALA A 352 24.70 -21.90 -28.19
C ALA A 352 26.16 -22.23 -28.52
N LEU A 353 27.04 -22.25 -27.51
CA LEU A 353 28.46 -22.60 -27.66
C LEU A 353 28.64 -24.07 -28.08
N LYS A 354 27.85 -24.99 -27.52
CA LYS A 354 27.84 -26.40 -27.94
C LYS A 354 27.33 -26.57 -29.37
N ALA A 355 26.29 -25.84 -29.75
CA ALA A 355 25.75 -25.87 -31.11
C ALA A 355 26.73 -25.28 -32.14
N TYR A 356 27.40 -24.19 -31.78
CA TYR A 356 28.45 -23.55 -32.58
C TYR A 356 29.67 -24.47 -32.80
N LYS A 357 30.15 -25.16 -31.76
CA LYS A 357 31.34 -26.03 -31.84
C LYS A 357 31.11 -27.39 -32.54
N LYS A 358 29.86 -27.78 -32.79
CA LYS A 358 29.49 -29.05 -33.46
C LYS A 358 29.44 -28.97 -34.99
N ARG A 359 29.76 -27.81 -35.57
CA ARG A 359 29.88 -27.55 -37.01
C ARG A 359 31.26 -26.98 -37.29
#